data_AF-A0A538LB41-F1
#
_entry.id   AF-A0A538LB41-F1
#
_cell.length_a   1.000
_cell.length_b   1.000
_cell.length_c   1.000
_cell.angle_alpha   90.00
_cell.angle_beta   90.00
_cell.angle_gamma   90.00
#
_symmetry.space_group_name_H-M   'P 1'
#
loop_
_entity.id
_entity.type
_entity.pdbx_description
1 polymer ?
#
loop_
_entity_poly.entity_id
_entity_poly.type
_entity_poly.pdbx_seq_one_letter_code
_entity_poly.pdbx_strand_id
1 'polypeptide(L)'
;MPGADAVDGAEPHVDPAEIVRARWPVLHHASSRGYRRLVRACLRGRPPLQSAARGGSRAAVTHSEQRPQGAGRSLAVPAGAQSGSRAAPLDVRLRERVKQQGLHGSFWPTATQEALLRITLGRSDNAAARWRELQPIDIQALDPGSFCLLPLLYERLSEVAPTDIRLPLLRGICRSNWLRNQLLIERVAVSITALREREIEPLVIGGAAIIARWYSGLGSRPLPQFELAVDPSEAAAAGDTLAADGWRTLTGDGVHRWFVDPDGRKLVLHEGMPPLVAGPIGRTDALRELRARAGRHAVLGTPMLMLQPADELTVACGLGARTTVPPTIQWLVDAGKMLAAPDRPDRDELLARARRHHLVEPVRDTLAYLAQVTASELDVYLTALSAETASRRETLAYRVSGAPAGPLGSLPLLLASGLRATSELPVRQALSRLPRHVQEAWGATSLRQAAAFGVRKTMRVVRRQPPPPDATRHAVFAEAVGRNRSASS
;
A
#
# COMPACT_ATOMS: atom_id res chain seq x y z
N MET A 1 38.51 22.68 65.43
CA MET A 1 39.34 23.89 65.50
C MET A 1 39.73 24.27 64.08
N PRO A 2 39.48 25.50 63.60
CA PRO A 2 38.23 26.28 63.54
C PRO A 2 37.95 26.71 62.06
N GLY A 3 36.89 27.40 61.63
CA GLY A 3 35.70 28.04 62.19
C GLY A 3 34.74 28.29 60.99
N ALA A 4 33.43 28.16 61.14
CA ALA A 4 32.52 29.21 61.58
C ALA A 4 32.57 30.47 60.68
N ASP A 5 31.57 30.63 59.81
CA ASP A 5 30.82 31.89 59.74
C ASP A 5 29.42 31.64 59.16
N ALA A 6 28.45 32.12 59.94
CA ALA A 6 27.02 32.12 59.68
C ALA A 6 26.58 33.58 59.56
N VAL A 7 25.80 33.91 58.53
CA VAL A 7 24.89 35.08 58.48
C VAL A 7 23.73 34.66 57.58
N ASP A 8 22.60 34.21 58.13
CA ASP A 8 21.41 35.00 58.50
C ASP A 8 20.82 35.85 57.36
N GLY A 9 19.65 35.43 56.88
CA GLY A 9 18.88 36.10 55.83
C GLY A 9 17.49 35.50 55.72
N ALA A 10 16.61 35.98 56.59
CA ALA A 10 15.22 35.58 56.80
C ALA A 10 14.36 35.33 55.55
N GLU A 11 13.59 34.25 55.57
CA GLU A 11 12.35 34.07 54.81
C GLU A 11 11.29 35.10 55.24
N PRO A 12 10.35 35.41 54.33
CA PRO A 12 8.96 35.36 54.74
C PRO A 12 8.07 34.58 53.75
N HIS A 13 7.29 33.68 54.35
CA HIS A 13 5.94 33.26 53.99
C HIS A 13 5.69 32.41 52.73
N VAL A 14 5.68 31.11 53.02
CA VAL A 14 4.93 30.00 52.44
C VAL A 14 3.49 30.34 52.04
N ASP A 15 3.07 29.87 50.86
CA ASP A 15 1.83 29.10 50.71
C ASP A 15 2.11 27.84 49.86
N PRO A 16 1.75 26.62 50.31
CA PRO A 16 2.26 25.37 49.74
C PRO A 16 1.35 24.78 48.64
N ALA A 17 1.94 23.83 47.91
CA ALA A 17 1.35 23.13 46.77
C ALA A 17 0.02 22.42 47.06
N GLU A 18 -0.94 22.55 46.14
CA GLU A 18 -2.17 21.74 46.10
C GLU A 18 -1.84 20.26 45.85
N ILE A 19 -1.96 19.47 46.92
CA ILE A 19 -1.91 18.01 46.89
C ILE A 19 -3.31 17.50 46.49
N VAL A 20 -3.44 17.02 45.25
CA VAL A 20 -4.59 16.20 44.85
C VAL A 20 -4.42 14.80 45.45
N ARG A 21 -5.15 14.52 46.53
CA ARG A 21 -5.19 13.18 47.15
C ARG A 21 -5.99 12.22 46.26
N ALA A 22 -5.32 11.18 45.77
CA ALA A 22 -5.96 9.99 45.24
C ALA A 22 -6.81 9.33 46.33
N ARG A 23 -8.11 9.16 46.04
CA ARG A 23 -9.05 8.44 46.90
C ARG A 23 -9.22 7.03 46.32
N TRP A 24 -8.70 6.05 47.08
CA TRP A 24 -9.04 4.61 47.13
C TRP A 24 -8.14 3.59 46.38
N PRO A 25 -7.99 2.36 46.93
CA PRO A 25 -6.76 1.58 46.84
C PRO A 25 -6.72 0.56 45.70
N VAL A 26 -5.48 0.23 45.31
CA VAL A 26 -5.10 -0.87 44.43
C VAL A 26 -5.44 -2.21 45.10
N LEU A 27 -6.20 -3.07 44.41
CA LEU A 27 -6.33 -4.49 44.74
C LEU A 27 -5.82 -5.33 43.56
N HIS A 28 -4.90 -6.23 43.89
CA HIS A 28 -4.44 -7.32 43.05
C HIS A 28 -5.44 -8.49 43.03
N HIS A 29 -5.38 -9.25 41.93
CA HIS A 29 -5.84 -10.62 41.66
C HIS A 29 -7.19 -10.89 40.95
N ALA A 30 -6.99 -11.54 39.78
CA ALA A 30 -7.61 -12.79 39.31
C ALA A 30 -9.01 -12.82 38.68
N SER A 31 -8.99 -13.25 37.40
CA SER A 31 -9.90 -14.19 36.74
C SER A 31 -11.40 -13.89 36.57
N SER A 32 -11.75 -13.80 35.28
CA SER A 32 -12.88 -14.46 34.61
C SER A 32 -14.21 -13.70 34.39
N ARG A 33 -14.66 -13.83 33.13
CA ARG A 33 -16.04 -13.90 32.60
C ARG A 33 -16.95 -12.66 32.68
N GLY A 34 -17.26 -12.16 31.48
CA GLY A 34 -18.61 -11.87 31.00
C GLY A 34 -19.33 -10.65 31.58
N TYR A 35 -19.64 -9.66 30.74
CA TYR A 35 -20.98 -9.49 30.16
C TYR A 35 -21.06 -8.24 29.28
N ARG A 36 -21.90 -8.38 28.26
CA ARG A 36 -22.40 -7.33 27.36
C ARG A 36 -23.12 -6.24 28.15
N ARG A 37 -23.03 -4.98 27.71
CA ARG A 37 -24.12 -4.02 27.93
C ARG A 37 -24.29 -3.06 26.75
N LEU A 38 -25.43 -3.24 26.09
CA LEU A 38 -26.02 -2.39 25.07
C LEU A 38 -26.58 -1.11 25.72
N VAL A 39 -26.41 0.02 25.04
CA VAL A 39 -27.14 1.27 25.32
C VAL A 39 -28.54 1.14 24.71
N ARG A 40 -29.57 1.24 25.56
CA ARG A 40 -30.99 1.33 25.14
C ARG A 40 -31.34 2.78 24.84
N ALA A 41 -31.94 3.03 23.68
CA ALA A 41 -32.67 4.25 23.37
C ALA A 41 -34.05 4.23 24.05
N CYS A 42 -34.42 5.36 24.66
CA CYS A 42 -35.73 5.60 25.27
C CYS A 42 -36.71 6.12 24.19
N LEU A 43 -37.77 5.35 23.93
CA LEU A 43 -38.98 5.83 23.25
C LEU A 43 -40.03 6.17 24.31
N ARG A 44 -40.47 7.44 24.36
CA ARG A 44 -41.68 7.85 25.07
C ARG A 44 -42.73 8.27 24.05
N GLY A 45 -43.80 7.48 23.96
CA GLY A 45 -45.03 7.85 23.28
C GLY A 45 -46.02 8.52 24.22
N ARG A 46 -46.92 9.32 23.65
CA ARG A 46 -48.25 9.68 24.19
C ARG A 46 -49.13 10.21 23.02
N PRO A 47 -50.47 10.23 23.17
CA PRO A 47 -51.38 9.27 22.53
C PRO A 47 -52.30 9.96 21.48
N PRO A 48 -53.24 9.22 20.83
CA PRO A 48 -53.87 9.65 19.58
C PRO A 48 -55.19 10.40 19.83
N LEU A 49 -55.68 11.13 18.81
CA LEU A 49 -57.11 11.21 18.48
C LEU A 49 -57.38 11.90 17.13
N GLN A 50 -58.11 11.14 16.30
CA GLN A 50 -59.21 11.52 15.41
C GLN A 50 -59.00 12.30 14.10
N SER A 51 -59.64 11.72 13.08
CA SER A 51 -59.76 12.16 11.70
C SER A 51 -60.90 13.16 11.50
N ALA A 52 -60.76 14.06 10.52
CA ALA A 52 -61.78 14.27 9.47
C ALA A 52 -61.32 15.25 8.37
N ALA A 53 -61.48 14.79 7.12
CA ALA A 53 -62.00 15.46 5.93
C ALA A 53 -61.47 16.82 5.40
N ARG A 54 -61.02 16.74 4.13
CA ARG A 54 -61.30 17.60 2.95
C ARG A 54 -61.09 19.12 3.07
N GLY A 55 -60.25 19.65 2.18
CA GLY A 55 -60.33 21.05 1.72
C GLY A 55 -59.07 21.51 1.00
N GLY A 56 -59.20 21.90 -0.28
CA GLY A 56 -58.07 22.24 -1.15
C GLY A 56 -57.54 23.68 -1.03
N SER A 57 -56.45 23.90 -1.77
CA SER A 57 -55.90 25.17 -2.28
C SER A 57 -55.63 26.31 -1.31
N ARG A 58 -54.33 26.67 -1.16
CA ARG A 58 -53.75 27.91 -1.72
C ARG A 58 -52.28 28.08 -1.26
N ALA A 59 -51.46 28.51 -2.21
CA ALA A 59 -50.15 29.10 -1.96
C ALA A 59 -50.29 30.50 -1.33
N ALA A 60 -49.41 30.83 -0.39
CA ALA A 60 -48.91 32.19 -0.14
C ALA A 60 -47.63 32.09 0.72
N VAL A 61 -46.49 32.53 0.20
CA VAL A 61 -45.85 33.85 0.37
C VAL A 61 -44.85 33.87 1.54
N THR A 62 -43.63 34.17 1.10
CA THR A 62 -42.42 34.61 1.78
C THR A 62 -42.60 35.52 2.99
N HIS A 63 -41.85 35.25 4.05
CA HIS A 63 -41.44 36.27 5.01
C HIS A 63 -39.92 36.46 4.94
N SER A 64 -39.53 37.66 4.51
CA SER A 64 -38.21 38.25 4.70
C SER A 64 -38.14 38.88 6.09
N GLU A 65 -37.01 38.72 6.78
CA GLU A 65 -36.45 39.58 7.83
C GLU A 65 -35.20 38.85 8.37
N GLN A 66 -34.04 39.42 8.69
CA GLN A 66 -33.46 40.75 8.59
C GLN A 66 -31.95 40.51 8.78
N ARG A 67 -31.10 41.03 7.89
CA ARG A 67 -29.63 41.03 8.06
C ARG A 67 -29.20 42.31 8.80
N PRO A 68 -28.29 42.23 9.79
CA PRO A 68 -27.45 43.36 10.15
C PRO A 68 -26.33 43.54 9.11
N GLN A 69 -26.19 44.78 8.64
CA GLN A 69 -25.06 45.27 7.85
C GLN A 69 -23.89 45.63 8.78
N GLY A 70 -22.65 45.30 8.40
CA GLY A 70 -21.47 45.85 9.07
C GLY A 70 -20.18 45.04 8.99
N ALA A 71 -19.50 45.13 7.84
CA ALA A 71 -18.05 45.10 7.69
C ALA A 71 -17.23 43.90 8.20
N GLY A 72 -17.02 42.96 7.28
CA GLY A 72 -15.85 42.08 7.26
C GLY A 72 -15.76 41.45 5.88
N ARG A 73 -15.03 42.08 4.95
CA ARG A 73 -14.81 41.56 3.58
C ARG A 73 -14.12 40.20 3.66
N SER A 74 -14.88 39.11 3.65
CA SER A 74 -14.35 37.81 3.29
C SER A 74 -14.02 37.83 1.80
N LEU A 75 -12.73 37.89 1.50
CA LEU A 75 -12.22 37.56 0.17
C LEU A 75 -12.79 36.19 -0.20
N ALA A 76 -13.56 36.14 -1.28
CA ALA A 76 -14.00 34.91 -1.89
C ALA A 76 -12.76 34.12 -2.28
N VAL A 77 -12.45 33.07 -1.51
CA VAL A 77 -11.48 32.05 -1.90
C VAL A 77 -12.05 31.45 -3.19
N PRO A 78 -11.36 31.56 -4.33
CA PRO A 78 -11.81 30.89 -5.55
C PRO A 78 -11.98 29.41 -5.24
N ALA A 79 -13.06 28.81 -5.73
CA ALA A 79 -13.24 27.36 -5.68
C ALA A 79 -11.97 26.71 -6.21
N GLY A 80 -11.15 26.20 -5.28
CA GLY A 80 -9.88 25.58 -5.58
C GLY A 80 -10.18 24.47 -6.57
N ALA A 81 -9.56 24.58 -7.75
CA ALA A 81 -9.62 23.57 -8.79
C ALA A 81 -9.52 22.20 -8.13
N GLN A 82 -10.61 21.43 -8.28
CA GLN A 82 -10.67 20.03 -7.95
C GLN A 82 -9.33 19.42 -8.35
N SER A 83 -8.65 18.78 -7.38
CA SER A 83 -7.48 17.96 -7.63
C SER A 83 -7.93 16.70 -8.38
N GLY A 84 -8.41 16.92 -9.60
CA GLY A 84 -8.53 15.91 -10.61
C GLY A 84 -7.12 15.46 -10.90
N SER A 85 -6.94 14.14 -10.82
CA SER A 85 -5.79 13.37 -11.26
C SER A 85 -5.21 13.92 -12.56
N ARG A 86 -4.33 14.93 -12.47
CA ARG A 86 -3.44 15.32 -13.56
C ARG A 86 -2.43 14.20 -13.66
N ALA A 87 -2.64 13.31 -14.63
CA ALA A 87 -1.59 12.45 -15.12
C ALA A 87 -0.41 13.34 -15.49
N ALA A 88 0.68 13.24 -14.73
CA ALA A 88 1.93 13.88 -15.08
C ALA A 88 2.32 13.42 -16.51
N PRO A 89 2.87 14.31 -17.35
CA PRO A 89 3.41 13.91 -18.63
C PRO A 89 4.41 12.76 -18.41
N LEU A 90 4.23 11.68 -19.15
CA LEU A 90 4.97 10.42 -19.05
C LEU A 90 6.38 10.53 -19.65
N ASP A 91 7.02 11.67 -19.44
CA ASP A 91 8.26 12.05 -20.09
C ASP A 91 9.09 12.86 -19.11
N VAL A 92 10.23 12.27 -18.67
CA VAL A 92 11.42 12.82 -17.96
C VAL A 92 11.92 11.78 -16.93
N ARG A 93 13.05 11.12 -17.27
CA ARG A 93 14.06 10.49 -16.38
C ARG A 93 13.80 9.14 -15.67
N LEU A 94 13.03 8.21 -16.23
CA LEU A 94 12.96 6.80 -15.75
C LEU A 94 14.17 5.90 -16.13
N ARG A 95 15.41 6.44 -16.19
CA ARG A 95 16.56 5.72 -16.77
C ARG A 95 17.70 5.35 -15.82
N GLU A 96 17.64 5.67 -14.54
CA GLU A 96 18.62 5.12 -13.58
C GLU A 96 18.22 3.69 -13.22
N ARG A 97 18.73 2.76 -14.02
CA ARG A 97 18.61 1.33 -13.78
C ARG A 97 19.81 0.89 -12.98
N VAL A 98 19.60 0.56 -11.71
CA VAL A 98 20.67 0.01 -10.87
C VAL A 98 20.58 -1.52 -10.95
N LYS A 99 21.59 -2.14 -11.55
CA LYS A 99 21.85 -3.57 -11.35
C LYS A 99 22.62 -3.68 -10.04
N GLN A 100 22.06 -4.37 -9.06
CA GLN A 100 22.78 -4.69 -7.83
C GLN A 100 23.74 -5.84 -8.10
N GLN A 101 24.98 -5.73 -7.62
CA GLN A 101 25.98 -6.79 -7.82
C GLN A 101 25.53 -8.06 -7.09
N GLY A 102 25.50 -9.18 -7.80
CA GLY A 102 25.08 -10.49 -7.24
C GLY A 102 23.57 -10.72 -7.16
N LEU A 103 22.71 -9.73 -7.43
CA LEU A 103 21.25 -9.88 -7.43
C LEU A 103 20.67 -9.80 -8.84
N HIS A 104 19.61 -10.56 -9.11
CA HIS A 104 18.95 -10.59 -10.41
C HIS A 104 17.86 -9.52 -10.53
N GLY A 105 17.70 -8.93 -11.72
CA GLY A 105 16.59 -8.02 -12.05
C GLY A 105 16.93 -6.52 -12.03
N SER A 106 15.96 -5.71 -12.44
CA SER A 106 16.07 -4.23 -12.56
C SER A 106 15.11 -3.46 -11.64
N PHE A 107 14.49 -4.17 -10.70
CA PHE A 107 13.50 -3.67 -9.74
C PHE A 107 14.10 -3.30 -8.38
N TRP A 108 15.42 -3.33 -8.26
CA TRP A 108 16.14 -2.95 -7.05
C TRP A 108 16.16 -1.43 -6.86
N PRO A 109 16.27 -0.94 -5.61
CA PRO A 109 16.29 0.48 -5.31
C PRO A 109 17.38 1.25 -6.07
N THR A 110 17.06 2.50 -6.46
CA THR A 110 18.07 3.48 -6.91
C THR A 110 18.99 3.90 -5.76
N ALA A 111 20.08 4.61 -6.05
CA ALA A 111 21.00 5.09 -5.01
C ALA A 111 20.28 5.98 -3.97
N THR A 112 19.40 6.88 -4.42
CA THR A 112 18.58 7.73 -3.54
C THR A 112 17.60 6.90 -2.70
N GLN A 113 16.92 5.94 -3.31
CA GLN A 113 16.00 5.05 -2.60
C GLN A 113 16.73 4.19 -1.56
N GLU A 114 17.91 3.67 -1.89
CA GLU A 114 18.75 2.91 -0.96
C GLU A 114 19.25 3.77 0.21
N ALA A 115 19.68 5.01 -0.05
CA ALA A 115 20.07 5.95 1.01
C ALA A 115 18.91 6.23 1.97
N LEU A 116 17.70 6.45 1.44
CA LEU A 116 16.49 6.63 2.24
C LEU A 116 16.08 5.35 3.00
N LEU A 117 16.20 4.16 2.39
CA LEU A 117 15.98 2.87 3.07
C LEU A 117 16.95 2.67 4.25
N ARG A 118 18.22 3.01 4.05
CA ARG A 118 19.27 2.96 5.08
C ARG A 118 19.01 3.90 6.26
N ILE A 119 18.31 5.01 6.04
CA ILE A 119 17.88 5.92 7.10
C ILE A 119 16.63 5.35 7.79
N THR A 120 15.62 4.97 7.01
CA THR A 120 14.30 4.58 7.53
C THR A 120 14.31 3.22 8.24
N LEU A 121 14.96 2.21 7.66
CA LEU A 121 14.97 0.82 8.15
C LEU A 121 16.29 0.42 8.81
N GLY A 122 17.36 1.21 8.65
CA GLY A 122 18.66 0.92 9.26
C GLY A 122 18.69 1.19 10.78
N ARG A 123 19.85 0.92 11.38
CA ARG A 123 20.15 1.19 12.80
C ARG A 123 19.99 2.69 13.12
N SER A 124 19.36 2.99 14.27
CA SER A 124 19.09 4.37 14.70
C SER A 124 20.36 5.20 14.90
N ASP A 125 21.44 4.57 15.40
CA ASP A 125 22.71 5.19 15.77
C ASP A 125 23.34 6.03 14.65
N ASN A 126 23.16 5.63 13.39
CA ASN A 126 23.73 6.29 12.21
C ASN A 126 22.71 7.08 11.39
N ALA A 127 21.42 7.03 11.73
CA ALA A 127 20.36 7.60 10.88
C ALA A 127 20.48 9.13 10.74
N ALA A 128 20.80 9.84 11.82
CA ALA A 128 20.99 11.30 11.79
C ALA A 128 22.20 11.73 10.95
N ALA A 129 23.30 10.97 11.00
CA ALA A 129 24.49 11.24 10.19
C ALA A 129 24.21 11.01 8.70
N ARG A 130 23.61 9.87 8.35
CA ARG A 130 23.20 9.55 6.98
C ARG A 130 22.22 10.59 6.41
N TRP A 131 21.30 11.08 7.24
CA TRP A 131 20.37 12.14 6.83
C TRP A 131 21.06 13.47 6.53
N ARG A 132 22.10 13.83 7.31
CA ARG A 132 22.92 15.03 7.05
C ARG A 132 23.73 14.88 5.76
N GLU A 133 24.32 13.70 5.53
CA GLU A 133 25.10 13.40 4.31
C GLU A 133 24.24 13.43 3.04
N LEU A 134 22.96 13.08 3.15
CA LEU A 134 22.02 13.11 2.03
C LEU A 134 21.61 14.55 1.62
N GLN A 135 22.07 15.59 2.32
CA GLN A 135 21.71 16.96 2.00
C GLN A 135 22.59 17.58 0.90
N PRO A 136 22.03 18.44 0.04
CA PRO A 136 20.62 18.84 -0.01
C PRO A 136 19.75 17.81 -0.76
N ILE A 137 18.66 17.35 -0.14
CA ILE A 137 17.65 16.53 -0.81
C ILE A 137 16.30 17.26 -0.81
N ASP A 138 15.71 17.39 -2.01
CA ASP A 138 14.36 17.89 -2.18
C ASP A 138 13.36 16.73 -2.12
N ILE A 139 12.67 16.63 -0.98
CA ILE A 139 11.64 15.61 -0.74
C ILE A 139 10.47 15.72 -1.74
N GLN A 140 10.19 16.93 -2.24
CA GLN A 140 9.06 17.17 -3.15
C GLN A 140 9.38 16.79 -4.61
N ALA A 141 10.67 16.72 -4.95
CA ALA A 141 11.15 16.35 -6.28
C ALA A 141 11.65 14.88 -6.37
N LEU A 142 11.38 14.06 -5.36
CA LEU A 142 11.72 12.64 -5.41
C LEU A 142 10.95 11.90 -6.52
N ASP A 143 11.53 10.81 -6.99
CA ASP A 143 10.84 9.92 -7.91
C ASP A 143 9.59 9.29 -7.24
N PRO A 144 8.54 8.97 -8.01
CA PRO A 144 7.31 8.39 -7.45
C PRO A 144 7.52 7.11 -6.64
N GLY A 145 8.55 6.32 -6.94
CA GLY A 145 8.89 5.09 -6.23
C GLY A 145 9.41 5.36 -4.81
N SER A 146 10.01 6.52 -4.56
CA SER A 146 10.51 6.96 -3.25
C SER A 146 9.42 7.47 -2.31
N PHE A 147 8.27 7.91 -2.82
CA PHE A 147 7.20 8.49 -1.98
C PHE A 147 6.64 7.53 -0.93
N CYS A 148 6.76 6.22 -1.15
CA CYS A 148 6.37 5.22 -0.17
C CYS A 148 7.18 5.27 1.14
N LEU A 149 8.39 5.84 1.10
CA LEU A 149 9.29 5.94 2.26
C LEU A 149 9.01 7.15 3.14
N LEU A 150 8.31 8.17 2.64
CA LEU A 150 8.15 9.45 3.35
C LEU A 150 7.49 9.31 4.72
N PRO A 151 6.47 8.46 4.92
CA PRO A 151 5.92 8.28 6.26
C PRO A 151 6.89 7.61 7.24
N LEU A 152 7.73 6.68 6.80
CA LEU A 152 8.76 6.10 7.66
C LEU A 152 9.93 7.06 7.90
N LEU A 153 10.21 7.94 6.94
CA LEU A 153 11.16 9.03 7.12
C LEU A 153 10.67 10.00 8.19
N TYR A 154 9.37 10.31 8.22
CA TYR A 154 8.78 11.09 9.31
C TYR A 154 9.03 10.44 10.68
N GLU A 155 8.70 9.15 10.81
CA GLU A 155 8.88 8.41 12.07
C GLU A 155 10.33 8.48 12.52
N ARG A 156 11.26 8.17 11.59
CA ARG A 156 12.69 8.15 11.89
C ARG A 156 13.23 9.51 12.26
N LEU A 157 12.93 10.56 11.48
CA LEU A 157 13.46 11.90 11.75
C LEU A 157 12.86 12.51 13.01
N SER A 158 11.63 12.16 13.37
CA SER A 158 11.04 12.59 14.64
C SER A 158 11.83 12.07 15.85
N GLU A 159 12.46 10.90 15.72
CA GLU A 159 13.35 10.32 16.73
C GLU A 159 14.74 10.95 16.69
N VAL A 160 15.39 10.97 15.53
CA VAL A 160 16.84 11.24 15.43
C VAL A 160 17.21 12.68 15.04
N ALA A 161 16.24 13.45 14.54
CA ALA A 161 16.41 14.84 14.09
C ALA A 161 15.14 15.67 14.34
N PRO A 162 14.69 15.83 15.60
CA PRO A 162 13.37 16.39 15.94
C PRO A 162 13.19 17.87 15.56
N THR A 163 14.28 18.56 15.20
CA THR A 163 14.27 19.96 14.75
C THR A 163 14.36 20.10 13.23
N ASP A 164 14.29 19.01 12.46
CA ASP A 164 14.38 19.09 11.00
C ASP A 164 13.19 19.87 10.41
N ILE A 165 13.52 20.85 9.56
CA ILE A 165 12.55 21.77 8.94
C ILE A 165 11.49 21.08 8.08
N ARG A 166 11.71 19.83 7.66
CA ARG A 166 10.79 19.07 6.79
C ARG A 166 9.77 18.26 7.58
N LEU A 167 9.91 18.14 8.91
CA LEU A 167 8.96 17.38 9.75
C LEU A 167 7.50 17.83 9.59
N PRO A 168 7.15 19.14 9.48
CA PRO A 168 5.76 19.55 9.26
C PRO A 168 5.18 19.02 7.94
N LEU A 169 5.96 19.04 6.85
CA LEU A 169 5.54 18.51 5.55
C LEU A 169 5.32 16.99 5.65
N LEU A 170 6.30 16.27 6.21
CA LEU A 170 6.25 14.82 6.38
C LEU A 170 5.07 14.39 7.28
N ARG A 171 4.81 15.14 8.36
CA ARG A 171 3.62 14.93 9.21
C ARG A 171 2.32 15.12 8.44
N GLY A 172 2.26 16.11 7.55
CA GLY A 172 1.12 16.33 6.65
C GLY A 172 0.86 15.13 5.74
N ILE A 173 1.91 14.52 5.19
CA ILE A 173 1.82 13.29 4.40
C ILE A 173 1.27 12.13 5.24
N CYS A 174 1.79 11.91 6.45
CA CYS A 174 1.29 10.87 7.35
C CYS A 174 -0.20 11.06 7.68
N ARG A 175 -0.64 12.29 7.96
CA ARG A 175 -2.06 12.60 8.23
C ARG A 175 -2.94 12.34 7.00
N SER A 176 -2.47 12.71 5.82
CA SER A 176 -3.17 12.44 4.57
C SER A 176 -3.31 10.93 4.31
N ASN A 177 -2.26 10.16 4.54
CA ASN A 177 -2.30 8.71 4.40
C ASN A 177 -3.25 8.09 5.41
N TRP A 178 -3.18 8.52 6.67
CA TRP A 178 -4.05 8.03 7.73
C TRP A 178 -5.53 8.18 7.35
N LEU A 179 -5.94 9.39 6.95
CA LEU A 179 -7.33 9.65 6.56
C LEU A 179 -7.75 8.85 5.33
N ARG A 180 -6.94 8.83 4.27
CA ARG A 180 -7.26 8.09 3.03
C ARG A 180 -7.37 6.60 3.28
N ASN A 181 -6.47 6.04 4.08
CA ASN A 181 -6.46 4.63 4.41
C ASN A 181 -7.65 4.26 5.29
N GLN A 182 -8.03 5.09 6.27
CA GLN A 182 -9.24 4.88 7.06
C GLN A 182 -10.48 4.81 6.18
N LEU A 183 -10.70 5.84 5.35
CA LEU A 183 -11.87 5.90 4.46
C LEU A 183 -11.93 4.71 3.49
N LEU A 184 -10.78 4.27 2.95
CA LEU A 184 -10.73 3.10 2.08
C LEU A 184 -11.08 1.80 2.82
N ILE A 185 -10.51 1.60 4.02
CA ILE A 185 -10.74 0.38 4.80
C ILE A 185 -12.19 0.31 5.28
N GLU A 186 -12.75 1.42 5.79
CA GLU A 186 -14.15 1.49 6.21
C GLU A 186 -15.10 1.22 5.04
N ARG A 187 -14.80 1.78 3.87
CA ARG A 187 -15.59 1.53 2.66
C ARG A 187 -15.59 0.05 2.27
N VAL A 188 -14.43 -0.60 2.29
CA VAL A 188 -14.30 -2.02 1.94
C VAL A 188 -14.87 -2.94 3.03
N ALA A 189 -14.88 -2.52 4.30
CA ALA A 189 -15.49 -3.29 5.39
C ALA A 189 -16.98 -3.54 5.16
N VAL A 190 -17.71 -2.57 4.58
CA VAL A 190 -19.10 -2.73 4.14
C VAL A 190 -19.19 -3.82 3.08
N SER A 191 -18.34 -3.77 2.06
CA SER A 191 -18.30 -4.76 0.98
C SER A 191 -17.95 -6.17 1.47
N ILE A 192 -17.01 -6.31 2.41
CA ILE A 192 -16.66 -7.61 3.02
C ILE A 192 -17.85 -8.19 3.78
N THR A 193 -18.62 -7.35 4.47
CA THR A 193 -19.84 -7.79 5.17
C THR A 193 -20.88 -8.30 4.17
N ALA A 194 -21.15 -7.55 3.09
CA ALA A 194 -22.07 -7.95 2.04
C ALA A 194 -21.64 -9.24 1.31
N LEU A 195 -20.33 -9.46 1.11
CA LEU A 195 -19.81 -10.70 0.54
C LEU A 195 -20.08 -11.90 1.46
N ARG A 196 -19.87 -11.74 2.77
CA ARG A 196 -20.11 -12.79 3.76
C ARG A 196 -21.57 -13.16 3.92
N GLU A 197 -22.48 -12.21 3.79
CA GLU A 197 -23.93 -12.47 3.76
C GLU A 197 -24.34 -13.38 2.59
N ARG A 198 -23.48 -13.49 1.57
CA ARG A 198 -23.62 -14.41 0.43
C ARG A 198 -22.66 -15.60 0.50
N GLU A 199 -22.13 -15.87 1.69
CA GLU A 199 -21.21 -16.99 1.98
C GLU A 199 -19.87 -16.92 1.23
N ILE A 200 -19.51 -15.75 0.69
CA ILE A 200 -18.21 -15.52 0.06
C ILE A 200 -17.29 -14.93 1.13
N GLU A 201 -16.29 -15.69 1.57
CA GLU A 201 -15.26 -15.20 2.50
C GLU A 201 -14.02 -14.73 1.72
N PRO A 202 -13.87 -13.41 1.48
CA PRO A 202 -12.70 -12.90 0.77
C PRO A 202 -11.46 -12.94 1.65
N LEU A 203 -10.33 -13.33 1.05
CA LEU A 203 -9.01 -13.22 1.67
C LEU A 203 -8.43 -11.85 1.37
N VAL A 204 -8.12 -11.06 2.40
CA VAL A 204 -7.41 -9.78 2.25
C VAL A 204 -5.92 -10.09 2.02
N ILE A 205 -5.37 -9.55 0.94
CA ILE A 205 -3.95 -9.71 0.60
C ILE A 205 -3.28 -8.35 0.40
N GLY A 206 -1.95 -8.32 0.53
CA GLY A 206 -1.15 -7.14 0.25
C GLY A 206 -1.38 -6.00 1.25
N GLY A 207 -1.41 -4.77 0.75
CA GLY A 207 -1.11 -3.59 1.57
C GLY A 207 -2.01 -3.36 2.79
N ALA A 208 -3.27 -3.75 2.73
CA ALA A 208 -4.22 -3.56 3.83
C ALA A 208 -3.95 -4.52 5.00
N ALA A 209 -3.61 -5.78 4.71
CA ALA A 209 -3.19 -6.73 5.73
C ALA A 209 -1.84 -6.29 6.34
N ILE A 210 -0.92 -5.85 5.49
CA ILE A 210 0.41 -5.44 5.90
C ILE A 210 0.38 -4.21 6.82
N ILE A 211 -0.35 -3.15 6.44
CA ILE A 211 -0.40 -1.92 7.24
C ILE A 211 -1.06 -2.13 8.60
N ALA A 212 -2.05 -3.01 8.67
CA ALA A 212 -2.77 -3.30 9.90
C ALA A 212 -1.91 -4.05 10.93
N ARG A 213 -0.91 -4.82 10.46
CA ARG A 213 -0.12 -5.71 11.30
C ARG A 213 1.29 -5.19 11.61
N TRP A 214 1.98 -4.63 10.62
CA TRP A 214 3.43 -4.39 10.70
C TRP A 214 3.82 -2.92 10.86
N TYR A 215 2.86 -2.01 10.84
CA TYR A 215 3.09 -0.57 10.94
C TYR A 215 2.50 -0.01 12.22
N SER A 216 3.10 1.09 12.71
CA SER A 216 2.68 1.79 13.93
C SER A 216 1.27 2.37 13.82
N GLY A 217 0.81 2.65 12.60
CA GLY A 217 -0.54 3.08 12.32
C GLY A 217 -0.83 3.29 10.84
N LEU A 218 -2.08 3.62 10.54
CA LEU A 218 -2.57 3.76 9.16
C LEU A 218 -1.95 4.94 8.39
N GLY A 219 -1.23 5.85 9.06
CA GLY A 219 -0.52 6.95 8.39
C GLY A 219 0.84 6.57 7.80
N SER A 220 1.40 5.45 8.25
CA SER A 220 2.83 5.10 8.07
C SER A 220 3.12 4.37 6.76
N ARG A 221 2.09 4.13 5.94
CA ARG A 221 2.21 3.49 4.64
C ARG A 221 1.09 3.97 3.72
N PRO A 222 1.37 4.43 2.49
CA PRO A 222 0.31 4.69 1.52
C PRO A 222 -0.44 3.41 1.14
N LEU A 223 -1.77 3.44 1.11
CA LEU A 223 -2.60 2.36 0.58
C LEU A 223 -3.38 2.86 -0.65
N PRO A 224 -2.80 2.77 -1.86
CA PRO A 224 -3.42 3.32 -3.07
C PRO A 224 -4.67 2.55 -3.52
N GLN A 225 -4.82 1.30 -3.07
CA GLN A 225 -5.93 0.41 -3.37
C GLN A 225 -6.03 -0.67 -2.30
N PHE A 226 -7.23 -1.26 -2.20
CA PHE A 226 -7.48 -2.45 -1.39
C PHE A 226 -7.45 -3.69 -2.29
N GLU A 227 -7.02 -4.84 -1.78
CA GLU A 227 -6.93 -6.08 -2.56
C GLU A 227 -7.60 -7.25 -1.82
N LEU A 228 -8.51 -7.93 -2.53
CA LEU A 228 -9.24 -9.11 -2.06
C LEU A 228 -9.00 -10.28 -3.01
N ALA A 229 -8.93 -11.50 -2.50
CA ALA A 229 -8.89 -12.72 -3.30
C ALA A 229 -10.07 -13.64 -2.97
N VAL A 230 -10.76 -14.10 -4.01
CA VAL A 230 -11.92 -15.01 -3.95
C VAL A 230 -11.68 -16.24 -4.80
N ASP A 231 -12.39 -17.36 -4.54
CA ASP A 231 -12.28 -18.52 -5.42
C ASP A 231 -12.76 -18.09 -6.83
N PRO A 232 -12.10 -18.51 -7.93
CA PRO A 232 -12.58 -18.20 -9.28
C PRO A 232 -14.05 -18.56 -9.52
N SER A 233 -14.59 -19.58 -8.85
CA SER A 233 -16.03 -19.91 -8.95
C SER A 233 -16.93 -18.85 -8.29
N GLU A 234 -16.43 -18.11 -7.31
CA GLU A 234 -17.13 -17.06 -6.56
C GLU A 234 -16.96 -15.68 -7.22
N ALA A 235 -16.01 -15.52 -8.15
CA ALA A 235 -15.59 -14.21 -8.67
C ALA A 235 -16.70 -13.41 -9.38
N ALA A 236 -17.62 -14.08 -10.07
CA ALA A 236 -18.77 -13.43 -10.69
C ALA A 236 -19.70 -12.84 -9.62
N ALA A 237 -20.16 -13.68 -8.69
CA ALA A 237 -21.04 -13.28 -7.59
C ALA A 237 -20.42 -12.23 -6.66
N ALA A 238 -19.11 -12.33 -6.40
CA ALA A 238 -18.36 -11.33 -5.65
C ALA A 238 -18.38 -9.98 -6.38
N GLY A 239 -18.13 -9.97 -7.68
CA GLY A 239 -18.18 -8.74 -8.47
C GLY A 239 -19.56 -8.13 -8.56
N ASP A 240 -20.62 -8.93 -8.68
CA ASP A 240 -22.01 -8.44 -8.66
C ASP A 240 -22.35 -7.82 -7.31
N THR A 241 -21.84 -8.40 -6.22
CA THR A 241 -22.02 -7.86 -4.86
C THR A 241 -21.29 -6.53 -4.71
N LEU A 242 -20.06 -6.41 -5.20
CA LEU A 242 -19.34 -5.14 -5.23
C LEU A 242 -20.08 -4.10 -6.08
N ALA A 243 -20.62 -4.49 -7.22
CA ALA A 243 -21.41 -3.60 -8.08
C ALA A 243 -22.68 -3.09 -7.39
N ALA A 244 -23.41 -3.98 -6.70
CA ALA A 244 -24.59 -3.62 -5.93
C ALA A 244 -24.26 -2.69 -4.75
N ASP A 245 -23.07 -2.83 -4.15
CA ASP A 245 -22.57 -1.91 -3.12
C ASP A 245 -22.08 -0.57 -3.73
N GLY A 246 -22.13 -0.36 -5.04
CA GLY A 246 -21.79 0.91 -5.70
C GLY A 246 -20.36 1.01 -6.22
N TRP A 247 -19.63 -0.11 -6.29
CA TRP A 247 -18.35 -0.17 -7.00
C TRP A 247 -18.56 -0.32 -8.50
N ARG A 248 -17.83 0.46 -9.30
CA ARG A 248 -17.86 0.35 -10.77
C ARG A 248 -16.63 -0.37 -11.28
N THR A 249 -16.83 -1.37 -12.13
CA THR A 249 -15.73 -2.05 -12.84
C THR A 249 -15.03 -1.06 -13.79
N LEU A 250 -13.71 -0.94 -13.65
CA LEU A 250 -12.84 -0.17 -14.54
C LEU A 250 -12.31 -1.05 -15.68
N THR A 251 -11.79 -2.22 -15.33
CA THR A 251 -11.17 -3.17 -16.26
C THR A 251 -11.09 -4.56 -15.63
N GLY A 252 -10.91 -5.59 -16.44
CA GLY A 252 -10.63 -6.95 -15.99
C GLY A 252 -9.88 -7.75 -17.04
N ASP A 253 -9.06 -8.70 -16.60
CA ASP A 253 -8.24 -9.56 -17.46
C ASP A 253 -8.42 -11.07 -17.20
N GLY A 254 -9.48 -11.45 -16.46
CA GLY A 254 -9.73 -12.84 -16.05
C GLY A 254 -8.80 -13.35 -14.94
N VAL A 255 -7.93 -12.47 -14.43
CA VAL A 255 -7.08 -12.72 -13.25
C VAL A 255 -7.41 -11.73 -12.15
N HIS A 256 -7.63 -10.49 -12.55
CA HIS A 256 -7.91 -9.37 -11.71
C HIS A 256 -9.11 -8.59 -12.26
N ARG A 257 -9.92 -8.05 -11.37
CA ARG A 257 -10.95 -7.06 -11.70
C ARG A 257 -10.74 -5.82 -10.87
N TRP A 258 -10.64 -4.69 -11.55
CA TRP A 258 -10.41 -3.39 -10.94
C TRP A 258 -11.73 -2.68 -10.77
N PHE A 259 -11.96 -2.18 -9.56
CA PHE A 259 -13.14 -1.44 -9.18
C PHE A 259 -12.78 -0.03 -8.70
N VAL A 260 -13.71 0.89 -8.92
CA VAL A 260 -13.63 2.25 -8.39
C VAL A 260 -14.98 2.65 -7.77
N ASP A 261 -14.95 3.32 -6.62
CA ASP A 261 -16.16 3.90 -6.03
C ASP A 261 -16.38 5.36 -6.52
N PRO A 262 -17.50 6.02 -6.15
CA PRO A 262 -17.77 7.40 -6.56
C PRO A 262 -16.72 8.42 -6.11
N ASP A 263 -16.00 8.16 -5.01
CA ASP A 263 -14.94 9.02 -4.48
C ASP A 263 -13.56 8.71 -5.10
N GLY A 264 -13.48 7.79 -6.05
CA GLY A 264 -12.25 7.42 -6.75
C GLY A 264 -11.37 6.42 -6.00
N ARG A 265 -11.86 5.82 -4.90
CA ARG A 265 -11.14 4.77 -4.16
C ARG A 265 -11.09 3.51 -5.00
N LYS A 266 -10.01 2.73 -4.88
CA LYS A 266 -9.74 1.57 -5.72
C LYS A 266 -9.77 0.27 -4.93
N LEU A 267 -10.40 -0.73 -5.51
CA LEU A 267 -10.44 -2.10 -5.01
C LEU A 267 -10.06 -3.05 -6.15
N VAL A 268 -9.22 -4.04 -5.86
CA VAL A 268 -8.87 -5.11 -6.79
C VAL A 268 -9.40 -6.43 -6.25
N LEU A 269 -10.20 -7.10 -7.07
CA LEU A 269 -10.65 -8.46 -6.82
C LEU A 269 -9.78 -9.41 -7.64
N HIS A 270 -9.02 -10.26 -6.95
CA HIS A 270 -8.22 -11.33 -7.51
C HIS A 270 -9.05 -12.61 -7.58
N GLU A 271 -9.10 -13.23 -8.76
CA GLU A 271 -9.79 -14.49 -9.00
C GLU A 271 -8.78 -15.62 -8.73
N GLY A 272 -8.72 -16.15 -7.50
CA GLY A 272 -7.60 -16.98 -7.04
C GLY A 272 -6.35 -16.17 -6.71
N MET A 273 -5.23 -16.84 -6.43
CA MET A 273 -3.95 -16.16 -6.19
C MET A 273 -3.36 -15.61 -7.49
N PRO A 274 -2.64 -14.48 -7.45
CA PRO A 274 -1.94 -13.98 -8.64
C PRO A 274 -0.98 -15.02 -9.22
N PRO A 275 -0.89 -15.16 -10.57
CA PRO A 275 -0.11 -16.21 -11.22
C PRO A 275 1.37 -16.26 -10.81
N LEU A 276 1.96 -15.11 -10.44
CA LEU A 276 3.34 -15.05 -10.00
C LEU A 276 3.58 -15.68 -8.64
N VAL A 277 2.57 -15.83 -7.79
CA VAL A 277 2.72 -16.41 -6.45
C VAL A 277 1.91 -17.69 -6.26
N ALA A 278 1.20 -18.14 -7.29
CA ALA A 278 0.41 -19.37 -7.25
C ALA A 278 1.26 -20.65 -7.26
N GLY A 279 2.52 -20.58 -7.71
CA GLY A 279 3.38 -21.76 -7.83
C GLY A 279 2.85 -22.81 -8.83
N PRO A 280 3.36 -24.05 -8.78
CA PRO A 280 2.89 -25.16 -9.61
C PRO A 280 1.51 -25.70 -9.17
N ILE A 281 1.09 -25.43 -7.94
CA ILE A 281 -0.22 -25.85 -7.42
C ILE A 281 -1.38 -25.08 -8.06
N GLY A 282 -1.10 -23.95 -8.72
CA GLY A 282 -2.11 -23.19 -9.46
C GLY A 282 -2.90 -22.21 -8.59
N ARG A 283 -3.57 -21.25 -9.26
CA ARG A 283 -4.17 -20.06 -8.63
C ARG A 283 -5.24 -20.39 -7.59
N THR A 284 -6.10 -21.34 -7.93
CA THR A 284 -7.24 -21.75 -7.11
C THR A 284 -6.79 -22.50 -5.87
N ASP A 285 -5.95 -23.54 -6.04
CA ASP A 285 -5.52 -24.35 -4.91
C ASP A 285 -4.54 -23.61 -4.02
N ALA A 286 -3.69 -22.74 -4.58
CA ALA A 286 -2.90 -21.80 -3.79
C ALA A 286 -3.79 -20.91 -2.90
N LEU A 287 -4.89 -20.37 -3.44
CA LEU A 287 -5.82 -19.56 -2.63
C LEU A 287 -6.45 -20.40 -1.52
N ARG A 288 -6.92 -21.61 -1.82
CA ARG A 288 -7.54 -22.49 -0.82
C ARG A 288 -6.57 -22.86 0.30
N GLU A 289 -5.34 -23.21 -0.04
CA GLU A 289 -4.30 -23.54 0.93
C GLU A 289 -3.96 -22.35 1.83
N LEU A 290 -3.78 -21.16 1.25
CA LEU A 290 -3.51 -19.94 2.00
C LEU A 290 -4.70 -19.53 2.87
N ARG A 291 -5.93 -19.64 2.34
CA ARG A 291 -7.17 -19.35 3.06
C ARG A 291 -7.39 -20.29 4.25
N ALA A 292 -7.05 -21.58 4.09
CA ALA A 292 -7.18 -22.57 5.17
C ALA A 292 -6.27 -22.27 6.38
N ARG A 293 -5.16 -21.56 6.15
CA ARG A 293 -4.20 -21.15 7.19
C ARG A 293 -4.42 -19.72 7.69
N ALA A 294 -5.19 -18.93 6.94
CA ALA A 294 -5.39 -17.52 7.20
C ALA A 294 -6.01 -17.26 8.58
N GLY A 295 -5.60 -16.16 9.21
CA GLY A 295 -6.09 -15.70 10.50
C GLY A 295 -7.13 -14.60 10.34
N ARG A 296 -8.11 -14.52 11.26
CA ARG A 296 -8.98 -13.35 11.34
C ARG A 296 -8.32 -12.27 12.20
N HIS A 297 -8.13 -11.09 11.62
CA HIS A 297 -7.59 -9.92 12.31
C HIS A 297 -8.57 -8.75 12.19
N ALA A 298 -8.78 -8.03 13.29
CA ALA A 298 -9.65 -6.87 13.29
C ALA A 298 -8.91 -5.65 12.73
N VAL A 299 -9.45 -5.03 11.67
CA VAL A 299 -8.96 -3.76 11.13
C VAL A 299 -10.08 -2.75 11.23
N LEU A 300 -9.86 -1.66 11.99
CA LEU A 300 -10.90 -0.70 12.33
C LEU A 300 -12.18 -1.37 12.88
N GLY A 301 -11.99 -2.39 13.73
CA GLY A 301 -13.09 -3.16 14.34
C GLY A 301 -13.73 -4.20 13.42
N THR A 302 -13.40 -4.24 12.13
CA THR A 302 -13.94 -5.24 11.19
C THR A 302 -13.02 -6.46 11.13
N PRO A 303 -13.50 -7.68 11.47
CA PRO A 303 -12.70 -8.89 11.33
C PRO A 303 -12.49 -9.19 9.84
N MET A 304 -11.24 -9.33 9.42
CA MET A 304 -10.84 -9.61 8.05
C MET A 304 -9.97 -10.86 8.02
N LEU A 305 -10.18 -11.74 7.04
CA LEU A 305 -9.35 -12.93 6.86
C LEU A 305 -8.05 -12.52 6.15
N MET A 306 -6.90 -12.82 6.75
CA MET A 306 -5.58 -12.35 6.30
C MET A 306 -4.55 -13.47 6.33
N LEU A 307 -3.52 -13.34 5.49
CA LEU A 307 -2.39 -14.28 5.47
C LEU A 307 -1.65 -14.32 6.82
N GLN A 308 -1.10 -15.49 7.14
CA GLN A 308 -0.14 -15.63 8.23
C GLN A 308 1.20 -14.98 7.86
N PRO A 309 2.07 -14.62 8.82
CA PRO A 309 3.30 -13.87 8.55
C PRO A 309 4.19 -14.47 7.46
N ALA A 310 4.45 -15.79 7.51
CA ALA A 310 5.29 -16.48 6.55
C ALA A 310 4.68 -16.48 5.14
N ASP A 311 3.36 -16.66 5.05
CA ASP A 311 2.61 -16.59 3.80
C ASP A 311 2.62 -15.16 3.23
N GLU A 312 2.42 -14.15 4.08
CA GLU A 312 2.39 -12.75 3.70
C GLU A 312 3.75 -12.27 3.19
N LEU A 313 4.85 -12.60 3.88
CA LEU A 313 6.21 -12.28 3.44
C LEU A 313 6.55 -13.00 2.12
N THR A 314 6.19 -14.28 1.99
CA THR A 314 6.40 -15.07 0.75
C THR A 314 5.68 -14.42 -0.44
N VAL A 315 4.41 -14.04 -0.26
CA VAL A 315 3.61 -13.38 -1.30
C VAL A 315 4.16 -11.97 -1.60
N ALA A 316 4.55 -11.20 -0.58
CA ALA A 316 5.11 -9.86 -0.75
C ALA A 316 6.42 -9.90 -1.55
N CYS A 317 7.34 -10.83 -1.25
CA CYS A 317 8.57 -11.04 -2.02
C CYS A 317 8.27 -11.52 -3.45
N GLY A 318 7.38 -12.49 -3.61
CA GLY A 318 7.06 -13.08 -4.92
C GLY A 318 6.34 -12.13 -5.88
N LEU A 319 5.47 -11.26 -5.34
CA LEU A 319 4.90 -10.16 -6.11
C LEU A 319 5.93 -9.05 -6.27
N GLY A 320 6.64 -8.64 -5.22
CA GLY A 320 7.53 -7.48 -5.22
C GLY A 320 8.74 -7.58 -6.14
N ALA A 321 9.43 -8.74 -6.14
CA ALA A 321 10.70 -8.96 -6.83
C ALA A 321 10.53 -9.18 -8.35
N ARG A 322 9.95 -8.18 -9.02
CA ARG A 322 9.68 -8.16 -10.47
C ARG A 322 9.67 -6.72 -10.99
N THR A 323 9.88 -6.57 -12.29
CA THR A 323 9.73 -5.26 -12.93
C THR A 323 8.28 -4.80 -12.92
N THR A 324 8.02 -3.60 -12.38
CA THR A 324 6.70 -2.95 -12.35
C THR A 324 6.75 -1.59 -13.02
N VAL A 325 5.59 -1.11 -13.46
CA VAL A 325 5.43 0.23 -14.05
C VAL A 325 4.23 0.92 -13.38
N PRO A 326 4.44 2.03 -12.65
CA PRO A 326 5.74 2.60 -12.27
C PRO A 326 6.51 1.66 -11.31
N PRO A 327 7.86 1.70 -11.30
CA PRO A 327 8.65 0.99 -10.30
C PRO A 327 8.27 1.43 -8.87
N THR A 328 8.23 0.47 -7.95
CA THR A 328 7.99 0.74 -6.53
C THR A 328 8.87 -0.15 -5.67
N ILE A 329 9.32 0.40 -4.54
CA ILE A 329 10.07 -0.32 -3.51
C ILE A 329 9.25 -0.56 -2.24
N GLN A 330 7.95 -0.24 -2.24
CA GLN A 330 7.05 -0.42 -1.09
C GLN A 330 7.08 -1.88 -0.58
N TRP A 331 7.15 -2.84 -1.48
CA TRP A 331 7.22 -4.27 -1.13
C TRP A 331 8.47 -4.63 -0.31
N LEU A 332 9.58 -3.94 -0.58
CA LEU A 332 10.84 -4.12 0.13
C LEU A 332 10.78 -3.50 1.53
N VAL A 333 10.12 -2.34 1.63
CA VAL A 333 9.80 -1.70 2.91
C VAL A 333 8.91 -2.58 3.76
N ASP A 334 7.86 -3.13 3.16
CA ASP A 334 6.92 -4.04 3.81
C ASP A 334 7.65 -5.28 4.36
N ALA A 335 8.51 -5.91 3.56
CA ALA A 335 9.34 -7.04 4.00
C ALA A 335 10.28 -6.66 5.15
N GLY A 336 10.92 -5.49 5.09
CA GLY A 336 11.78 -4.99 6.18
C GLY A 336 10.99 -4.78 7.48
N LYS A 337 9.78 -4.23 7.41
CA LYS A 337 8.91 -4.05 8.58
C LYS A 337 8.45 -5.38 9.18
N MET A 338 8.11 -6.37 8.36
CA MET A 338 7.77 -7.73 8.82
C MET A 338 8.93 -8.39 9.55
N LEU A 339 10.14 -8.30 9.00
CA LEU A 339 11.34 -8.95 9.56
C LEU A 339 11.86 -8.27 10.84
N ALA A 340 11.59 -6.98 11.00
CA ALA A 340 11.94 -6.21 12.20
C ALA A 340 10.90 -6.34 13.33
N ALA A 341 9.73 -6.91 13.07
CA ALA A 341 8.66 -7.02 14.05
C ALA A 341 8.93 -8.15 15.09
N PRO A 342 8.42 -8.03 16.33
CA PRO A 342 8.52 -9.10 17.33
C PRO A 342 7.87 -10.42 16.88
N ASP A 343 6.75 -10.34 16.16
CA ASP A 343 6.03 -11.49 15.59
C ASP A 343 6.45 -11.81 14.15
N ARG A 344 7.71 -11.49 13.81
CA ARG A 344 8.31 -11.81 12.50
C ARG A 344 8.12 -13.30 12.14
N PRO A 345 8.05 -13.63 10.84
CA PRO A 345 7.88 -15.01 10.40
C PRO A 345 8.94 -15.95 10.97
N ASP A 346 8.50 -17.12 11.44
CA ASP A 346 9.43 -18.21 11.77
C ASP A 346 10.24 -18.62 10.54
N ARG A 347 11.51 -18.96 10.76
CA ARG A 347 12.45 -19.30 9.69
C ARG A 347 12.03 -20.55 8.93
N ASP A 348 11.71 -21.62 9.64
CA ASP A 348 11.43 -22.92 9.04
C ASP A 348 10.08 -22.88 8.33
N GLU A 349 9.12 -22.17 8.91
CA GLU A 349 7.85 -21.91 8.27
C GLU A 349 8.03 -21.10 6.98
N LEU A 350 8.76 -19.98 7.02
CA LEU A 350 9.04 -19.16 5.83
C LEU A 350 9.69 -19.99 4.72
N LEU A 351 10.67 -20.83 5.06
CA LEU A 351 11.34 -21.72 4.11
C LEU A 351 10.35 -22.72 3.50
N ALA A 352 9.51 -23.35 4.33
CA ALA A 352 8.49 -24.29 3.87
C ALA A 352 7.51 -23.61 2.90
N ARG A 353 7.07 -22.37 3.19
CA ARG A 353 6.18 -21.61 2.32
C ARG A 353 6.86 -21.19 1.01
N ALA A 354 8.09 -20.71 1.07
CA ALA A 354 8.86 -20.34 -0.11
C ALA A 354 9.07 -21.54 -1.04
N ARG A 355 9.39 -22.72 -0.50
CA ARG A 355 9.49 -23.98 -1.28
C ARG A 355 8.14 -24.35 -1.90
N ARG A 356 7.06 -24.34 -1.11
CA ARG A 356 5.71 -24.73 -1.56
C ARG A 356 5.24 -23.94 -2.77
N HIS A 357 5.57 -22.64 -2.82
CA HIS A 357 5.15 -21.74 -3.90
C HIS A 357 6.23 -21.49 -4.96
N HIS A 358 7.40 -22.14 -4.87
CA HIS A 358 8.55 -21.96 -5.78
C HIS A 358 9.00 -20.48 -5.83
N LEU A 359 9.21 -19.92 -4.64
CA LEU A 359 9.57 -18.53 -4.36
C LEU A 359 10.84 -18.43 -3.49
N VAL A 360 11.70 -19.46 -3.48
CA VAL A 360 12.92 -19.46 -2.66
C VAL A 360 13.86 -18.34 -3.08
N GLU A 361 14.13 -18.17 -4.38
CA GLU A 361 15.04 -17.12 -4.85
C GLU A 361 14.53 -15.70 -4.59
N PRO A 362 13.26 -15.33 -4.92
CA PRO A 362 12.71 -14.02 -4.55
C PRO A 362 12.86 -13.70 -3.07
N VAL A 363 12.56 -14.67 -2.19
CA VAL A 363 12.66 -14.46 -0.73
C VAL A 363 14.12 -14.30 -0.33
N ARG A 364 15.01 -15.21 -0.77
CA ARG A 364 16.45 -15.15 -0.45
C ARG A 364 17.09 -13.84 -0.86
N ASP A 365 16.89 -13.41 -2.11
CA ASP A 365 17.48 -12.18 -2.63
C ASP A 365 16.94 -10.94 -1.91
N THR A 366 15.64 -10.93 -1.56
CA THR A 366 15.03 -9.87 -0.77
C THR A 366 15.68 -9.76 0.60
N LEU A 367 15.82 -10.89 1.30
CA LEU A 367 16.43 -10.94 2.63
C LEU A 367 17.93 -10.57 2.57
N ALA A 368 18.63 -11.00 1.52
CA ALA A 368 20.04 -10.67 1.34
C ALA A 368 20.23 -9.16 1.12
N TYR A 369 19.38 -8.55 0.30
CA TYR A 369 19.38 -7.11 0.11
C TYR A 369 19.06 -6.36 1.41
N LEU A 370 18.03 -6.79 2.14
CA LEU A 370 17.65 -6.16 3.40
C LEU A 370 18.74 -6.29 4.47
N ALA A 371 19.42 -7.44 4.56
CA ALA A 371 20.55 -7.63 5.48
C ALA A 371 21.65 -6.61 5.21
N GLN A 372 21.99 -6.36 3.94
CA GLN A 372 22.99 -5.37 3.54
C GLN A 372 22.58 -3.93 3.88
N VAL A 373 21.32 -3.55 3.62
CA VAL A 373 20.85 -2.16 3.81
C VAL A 373 20.59 -1.84 5.28
N THR A 374 20.00 -2.79 6.01
CA THR A 374 19.54 -2.54 7.39
C THR A 374 20.55 -2.94 8.46
N ALA A 375 21.57 -3.73 8.09
CA ALA A 375 22.45 -4.42 9.05
C ALA A 375 21.67 -5.28 10.06
N SER A 376 20.53 -5.84 9.63
CA SER A 376 19.73 -6.76 10.43
C SER A 376 20.35 -8.16 10.45
N GLU A 377 20.28 -8.83 11.60
CA GLU A 377 20.69 -10.22 11.78
C GLU A 377 19.69 -11.16 11.10
N LEU A 378 19.87 -11.35 9.79
CA LEU A 378 19.06 -12.25 8.95
C LEU A 378 19.81 -13.54 8.57
N ASP A 379 21.02 -13.75 9.13
CA ASP A 379 21.90 -14.86 8.77
C ASP A 379 21.20 -16.21 8.92
N VAL A 380 20.42 -16.40 9.98
CA VAL A 380 19.70 -17.66 10.21
C VAL A 380 18.73 -17.98 9.06
N TYR A 381 18.07 -16.97 8.47
CA TYR A 381 17.20 -17.15 7.32
C TYR A 381 18.01 -17.39 6.04
N LEU A 382 19.08 -16.61 5.86
CA LEU A 382 19.93 -16.69 4.66
C LEU A 382 20.66 -18.03 4.56
N THR A 383 21.17 -18.58 5.67
CA THR A 383 21.78 -19.91 5.70
C THR A 383 20.76 -20.97 5.27
N ALA A 384 19.55 -20.94 5.82
CA ALA A 384 18.50 -21.90 5.49
C ALA A 384 18.06 -21.80 4.01
N LEU A 385 17.86 -20.58 3.50
CA LEU A 385 17.49 -20.35 2.09
C LEU A 385 18.62 -20.62 1.10
N SER A 386 19.89 -20.49 1.52
CA SER A 386 21.05 -20.77 0.67
C SER A 386 21.38 -22.25 0.58
N ALA A 387 20.95 -23.06 1.55
CA ALA A 387 21.04 -24.51 1.50
C ALA A 387 20.07 -25.11 0.44
N GLU A 388 19.07 -24.34 0.01
CA GLU A 388 18.11 -24.79 -0.99
C GLU A 388 18.62 -24.73 -2.41
N THR A 389 18.31 -25.79 -3.16
CA THR A 389 18.52 -25.84 -4.60
C THR A 389 17.22 -25.53 -5.32
N ALA A 390 17.06 -24.27 -5.75
CA ALA A 390 15.97 -23.89 -6.63
C ALA A 390 16.09 -24.64 -7.97
N SER A 391 14.95 -25.04 -8.54
CA SER A 391 14.96 -25.69 -9.85
C SER A 391 15.45 -24.72 -10.94
N ARG A 392 16.12 -25.22 -11.98
CA ARG A 392 16.58 -24.37 -13.11
C ARG A 392 15.46 -23.51 -13.71
N ARG A 393 14.21 -24.01 -13.71
CA ARG A 393 13.05 -23.27 -14.20
C ARG A 393 12.55 -22.24 -13.23
N GLU A 394 12.61 -22.48 -11.92
CA GLU A 394 12.34 -21.48 -10.90
C GLU A 394 13.31 -20.32 -11.03
N THR A 395 14.62 -20.62 -11.14
CA THR A 395 15.67 -19.62 -11.38
C THR A 395 15.41 -18.82 -12.65
N LEU A 396 15.03 -19.51 -13.74
CA LEU A 396 14.71 -18.84 -15.00
C LEU A 396 13.46 -17.96 -14.87
N ALA A 397 12.40 -18.44 -14.21
CA ALA A 397 11.18 -17.68 -13.97
C ALA A 397 11.47 -16.39 -13.18
N TYR A 398 12.31 -16.48 -12.14
CA TYR A 398 12.72 -15.31 -11.37
C TYR A 398 13.53 -14.31 -12.19
N ARG A 399 14.54 -14.78 -12.94
CA ARG A 399 15.33 -13.93 -13.86
C ARG A 399 14.45 -13.24 -14.90
N VAL A 400 13.51 -13.96 -15.50
CA VAL A 400 12.57 -13.42 -16.49
C VAL A 400 11.62 -12.40 -15.86
N SER A 401 11.22 -12.57 -14.60
CA SER A 401 10.40 -11.60 -13.86
C SER A 401 11.12 -10.25 -13.67
N GLY A 402 12.46 -10.28 -13.59
CA GLY A 402 13.30 -9.09 -13.49
C GLY A 402 13.66 -8.42 -14.82
N ALA A 403 13.26 -9.01 -15.95
CA ALA A 403 13.52 -8.44 -17.26
C ALA A 403 12.76 -7.10 -17.42
N PRO A 404 13.35 -6.11 -18.10
CA PRO A 404 12.70 -4.82 -18.30
C PRO A 404 11.41 -4.99 -19.11
N ALA A 405 10.41 -4.15 -18.82
CA ALA A 405 9.23 -4.01 -19.67
C ALA A 405 9.66 -3.43 -21.02
N GLY A 406 9.97 -4.31 -21.96
CA GLY A 406 10.36 -3.97 -23.33
C GLY A 406 9.14 -3.70 -24.22
N PRO A 407 9.32 -3.69 -25.55
CA PRO A 407 8.22 -3.50 -26.51
C PRO A 407 7.08 -4.52 -26.37
N LEU A 408 7.37 -5.66 -25.74
CA LEU A 408 6.46 -6.79 -25.54
C LEU A 408 5.57 -6.62 -24.28
N GLY A 409 5.70 -5.51 -23.55
CA GLY A 409 4.87 -5.20 -22.38
C GLY A 409 5.01 -6.23 -21.27
N SER A 410 3.89 -6.84 -20.85
CA SER A 410 3.82 -7.82 -19.76
C SER A 410 4.28 -9.23 -20.11
N LEU A 411 4.75 -9.49 -21.35
CA LEU A 411 5.16 -10.82 -21.79
C LEU A 411 6.20 -11.50 -20.85
N PRO A 412 7.25 -10.81 -20.35
CA PRO A 412 8.18 -11.44 -19.41
C PRO A 412 7.47 -11.97 -18.17
N LEU A 413 6.55 -11.20 -17.57
CA LEU A 413 5.79 -11.65 -16.40
C LEU A 413 4.89 -12.84 -16.72
N LEU A 414 4.27 -12.87 -17.91
CA LEU A 414 3.48 -14.01 -18.36
C LEU A 414 4.35 -15.27 -18.53
N LEU A 415 5.51 -15.15 -19.16
CA LEU A 415 6.46 -16.25 -19.32
C LEU A 415 6.99 -16.73 -17.96
N ALA A 416 7.32 -15.82 -17.05
CA ALA A 416 7.75 -16.16 -15.71
C ALA A 416 6.69 -16.95 -14.95
N SER A 417 5.41 -16.51 -15.00
CA SER A 417 4.32 -17.24 -14.37
C SER A 417 4.12 -18.64 -14.98
N GLY A 418 4.24 -18.78 -16.31
CA GLY A 418 4.12 -20.09 -16.97
C GLY A 418 5.30 -21.03 -16.66
N LEU A 419 6.51 -20.50 -16.58
CA LEU A 419 7.70 -21.25 -16.17
C LEU A 419 7.59 -21.75 -14.72
N ARG A 420 7.06 -20.92 -13.82
CA ARG A 420 6.81 -21.29 -12.42
C ARG A 420 5.67 -22.29 -12.30
N ALA A 421 4.55 -22.09 -13.00
CA ALA A 421 3.41 -23.01 -12.99
C ALA A 421 3.74 -24.41 -13.54
N THR A 422 4.79 -24.52 -14.36
CA THR A 422 5.22 -25.79 -14.97
C THR A 422 6.51 -26.33 -14.36
N SER A 423 7.01 -25.76 -13.25
CA SER A 423 8.32 -26.06 -12.66
C SER A 423 8.51 -27.51 -12.20
N GLU A 424 7.42 -28.26 -11.99
CA GLU A 424 7.41 -29.66 -11.58
C GLU A 424 7.13 -30.64 -12.74
N LEU A 425 6.76 -30.15 -13.93
CA LEU A 425 6.43 -31.00 -15.08
C LEU A 425 7.68 -31.42 -15.87
N PRO A 426 7.72 -32.55 -16.57
CA PRO A 426 8.79 -32.84 -17.52
C PRO A 426 8.94 -31.73 -18.58
N VAL A 427 10.18 -31.42 -19.01
CA VAL A 427 10.48 -30.30 -19.94
C VAL A 427 9.61 -30.34 -21.21
N ARG A 428 9.40 -31.53 -21.78
CA ARG A 428 8.56 -31.73 -22.97
C ARG A 428 7.11 -31.26 -22.75
N GLN A 429 6.54 -31.53 -21.57
CA GLN A 429 5.18 -31.11 -21.22
C GLN A 429 5.11 -29.62 -20.88
N ALA A 430 6.15 -29.07 -20.24
CA ALA A 430 6.22 -27.64 -19.97
C ALA A 430 6.28 -26.82 -21.27
N LEU A 431 7.08 -27.26 -22.24
CA LEU A 431 7.19 -26.62 -23.56
C LEU A 431 5.88 -26.66 -24.34
N SER A 432 5.09 -27.74 -24.22
CA SER A 432 3.78 -27.80 -24.89
C SER A 432 2.71 -26.95 -24.22
N ARG A 433 2.84 -26.65 -22.92
CA ARG A 433 1.88 -25.82 -22.16
C ARG A 433 2.15 -24.32 -22.26
N LEU A 434 3.40 -23.90 -22.42
CA LEU A 434 3.76 -22.47 -22.44
C LEU A 434 3.02 -21.66 -23.51
N PRO A 435 2.84 -22.12 -24.77
CA PRO A 435 2.07 -21.38 -25.77
C PRO A 435 0.59 -21.21 -25.37
N ARG A 436 0.01 -22.25 -24.75
CA ARG A 436 -1.37 -22.24 -24.28
C ARG A 436 -1.55 -21.28 -23.11
N HIS A 437 -0.59 -21.25 -22.18
CA HIS A 437 -0.56 -20.28 -21.08
C HIS A 437 -0.56 -18.83 -21.58
N VAL A 438 0.26 -18.52 -22.60
CA VAL A 438 0.29 -17.19 -23.22
C VAL A 438 -1.01 -16.89 -23.96
N GLN A 439 -1.58 -17.88 -24.65
CA GLN A 439 -2.88 -17.74 -25.32
C GLN A 439 -4.00 -17.41 -24.32
N GLU A 440 -4.11 -18.16 -23.23
CA GLU A 440 -5.10 -17.98 -22.18
C GLU A 440 -4.93 -16.61 -21.53
N ALA A 441 -3.70 -16.24 -21.18
CA ALA A 441 -3.41 -14.93 -20.59
C ALA A 441 -3.68 -13.73 -21.51
N TRP A 442 -3.70 -13.93 -22.82
CA TRP A 442 -4.06 -12.89 -23.79
C TRP A 442 -5.53 -12.96 -24.24
N GLY A 443 -6.33 -13.88 -23.67
CA GLY A 443 -7.72 -14.09 -24.10
C GLY A 443 -7.83 -14.45 -25.58
N ALA A 444 -6.80 -15.07 -26.16
CA ALA A 444 -6.79 -15.44 -27.56
C ALA A 444 -7.57 -16.75 -27.77
N THR A 445 -8.42 -16.79 -28.79
CA THR A 445 -9.22 -17.98 -29.16
C THR A 445 -8.35 -19.07 -29.80
N SER A 446 -7.16 -18.72 -30.29
CA SER A 446 -6.19 -19.67 -30.85
C SER A 446 -4.74 -19.23 -30.68
N LEU A 447 -3.80 -20.17 -30.79
CA LEU A 447 -2.36 -19.90 -30.80
C LEU A 447 -1.93 -18.95 -31.94
N ARG A 448 -2.57 -19.02 -33.10
CA ARG A 448 -2.29 -18.11 -34.23
C ARG A 448 -2.67 -16.68 -33.88
N GLN A 449 -3.81 -16.49 -33.21
CA GLN A 449 -4.23 -15.17 -32.74
C GLN A 449 -3.28 -14.64 -31.66
N ALA A 450 -2.84 -15.49 -30.73
CA ALA A 450 -1.82 -15.12 -29.74
C ALA A 450 -0.52 -14.67 -30.42
N ALA A 451 -0.02 -15.43 -31.40
CA ALA A 451 1.15 -15.06 -32.18
C ALA A 451 0.97 -13.71 -32.90
N ALA A 452 -0.18 -13.49 -33.54
CA ALA A 452 -0.51 -12.22 -34.19
C ALA A 452 -0.58 -11.05 -33.19
N PHE A 453 -1.10 -11.27 -31.97
CA PHE A 453 -1.07 -10.26 -30.90
C PHE A 453 0.36 -9.91 -30.48
N GLY A 454 1.22 -10.93 -30.36
CA GLY A 454 2.65 -10.73 -30.11
C GLY A 454 3.29 -9.84 -31.18
N VAL A 455 3.13 -10.18 -32.47
CA VAL A 455 3.68 -9.42 -33.61
C VAL A 455 3.14 -7.98 -33.64
N ARG A 456 1.82 -7.79 -33.46
CA ARG A 456 1.21 -6.46 -33.44
C ARG A 456 1.73 -5.59 -32.31
N LYS A 457 1.94 -6.14 -31.11
CA LYS A 457 2.54 -5.41 -29.98
C LYS A 457 3.96 -4.95 -30.33
N THR A 458 4.78 -5.84 -30.89
CA THR A 458 6.15 -5.49 -31.33
C THR A 458 6.15 -4.40 -32.41
N MET A 459 5.31 -4.54 -33.44
CA MET A 459 5.23 -3.57 -34.55
C MET A 459 4.73 -2.20 -34.11
N ARG A 460 3.80 -2.11 -33.14
CA ARG A 460 3.34 -0.83 -32.59
C ARG A 460 4.47 -0.05 -31.90
N VAL A 461 5.44 -0.76 -31.31
CA VAL A 461 6.59 -0.10 -30.68
C VAL A 461 7.62 0.35 -31.72
N VAL A 462 7.83 -0.43 -32.77
CA VAL A 462 8.70 -0.04 -33.90
C VAL A 462 8.13 1.16 -34.68
N ARG A 463 6.80 1.27 -34.79
CA ARG A 463 6.12 2.40 -35.46
C ARG A 463 5.98 3.67 -34.62
N ARG A 464 6.22 3.61 -33.30
CA ARG A 464 6.34 4.82 -32.48
C ARG A 464 7.73 5.41 -32.68
N GLN A 465 7.92 6.15 -33.77
CA GLN A 465 8.98 7.15 -33.81
C GLN A 465 8.78 8.11 -32.64
N PRO A 466 9.84 8.54 -31.93
CA PRO A 466 9.72 9.68 -31.03
C PRO A 466 9.21 10.86 -31.86
N PRO A 467 8.29 11.70 -31.34
CA PRO A 467 7.98 12.95 -32.02
C PRO A 467 9.29 13.71 -32.25
N PRO A 468 9.47 14.37 -33.40
CA PRO A 468 10.60 15.27 -33.58
C PRO A 468 10.61 16.27 -32.42
N PRO A 469 11.78 16.71 -31.94
CA PRO A 469 11.87 17.69 -30.87
C PRO A 469 11.15 18.96 -31.33
N ASP A 470 9.95 19.17 -30.80
CA ASP A 470 9.14 20.32 -31.14
C ASP A 470 9.82 21.55 -30.54
N ALA A 471 10.33 22.42 -31.41
CA ALA A 471 11.05 23.66 -31.10
C ALA A 471 10.13 24.75 -30.49
N THR A 472 9.00 24.37 -29.92
CA THR A 472 7.96 25.24 -29.36
C THR A 472 7.90 25.22 -27.83
N ARG A 473 8.86 24.58 -27.14
CA ARG A 473 9.00 24.70 -25.67
C ARG A 473 9.56 26.04 -25.16
N HIS A 474 10.04 26.92 -26.04
CA HIS A 474 10.52 28.25 -25.64
C HIS A 474 9.51 29.40 -25.84
N ALA A 475 8.38 29.19 -26.52
CA ALA A 475 7.43 30.28 -26.80
C ALA A 475 6.31 30.41 -25.73
N VAL A 476 5.91 29.33 -25.07
CA VAL A 476 4.74 29.34 -24.16
C VAL A 476 5.11 29.77 -22.72
N PHE A 477 6.38 29.72 -22.34
CA PHE A 477 6.84 30.23 -21.03
C PHE A 477 7.30 31.71 -21.07
N ALA A 478 7.60 32.26 -22.24
CA ALA A 478 7.98 33.66 -22.40
C ALA A 478 6.78 34.62 -22.31
N GLU A 479 5.58 34.18 -22.71
CA GLU A 479 4.37 35.00 -22.67
C GLU A 479 3.72 35.09 -21.27
N ALA A 480 3.97 34.10 -20.40
CA ALA A 480 3.46 34.06 -19.03
C ALA A 480 4.33 34.86 -18.03
N VAL A 481 5.58 35.14 -18.36
CA VAL A 481 6.50 35.95 -17.53
C VAL A 481 6.49 37.44 -17.93
N GLY A 482 6.05 37.77 -19.15
CA GLY A 482 5.97 39.16 -19.64
C GLY A 482 4.78 39.99 -19.13
N ARG A 483 3.74 39.37 -18.54
CA ARG A 483 2.53 40.09 -18.09
C ARG A 483 2.51 40.48 -16.62
N ASN A 484 3.58 40.21 -15.86
CA ASN A 484 3.68 40.52 -14.42
C ASN A 484 4.65 41.67 -14.08
N ARG A 485 5.06 42.49 -15.07
CA ARG A 485 5.92 43.67 -14.86
C ARG A 485 5.25 45.03 -15.12
N SER A 486 3.93 45.08 -15.28
CA SER A 486 3.19 46.33 -15.56
C SER A 486 2.10 46.68 -14.53
N ALA A 487 2.24 46.18 -13.29
CA ALA A 487 1.42 46.60 -12.15
C ALA A 487 2.29 46.85 -10.92
N SER A 488 3.26 47.75 -11.06
CA SER A 488 3.97 48.45 -9.99
C SER A 488 4.76 49.61 -10.62
N SER A 489 4.05 50.66 -10.95
CA SER A 489 4.53 52.05 -11.09
C SER A 489 3.34 52.96 -10.92
#